data_AF-A0A9D0L4S1-F1
#
_entry.id   AF-A0A9D0L4S1-F1
#
_cell.length_a   1.000
_cell.length_b   1.000
_cell.length_c   1.000
_cell.angle_alpha   90.00
_cell.angle_beta   90.00
_cell.angle_gamma   90.00
#
_symmetry.space_group_name_H-M   'P 1'
#
loop_
_entity.id
_entity.type
_entity.pdbx_description
1 polymer ?
#
loop_
_entity_poly.entity_id
_entity_poly.type
_entity_poly.pdbx_seq_one_letter_code
_entity_poly.pdbx_strand_id
1 'polypeptide(L)'
;MKGLIRRWRDTRKGFKPRAVEELIDYYWHRPLAGLLVQLLLPTPITPNQVTAISGVFSLLAGLALVAAARYHHGWALVAGLMLLCSIVFDCADGQLARLRGSSSTLGRVLDGFMDIAAPTCVFLGQAALLLSVGAPPLWVWPVGLFTALSLVWHASAYDVGKNLYLHCSRPDFSLGGDTLLSVAHMKEMRAKELAAGRRFAALLLTVWMAWTKPQMKAMRPWFGPERTPQDDDERALYVQHMGAQMRWLSWLGFGTHLFLLTLACWFAAWKPNLIWLAWLLISLPMNVVAAALAIGRGPRERRFVAALAQHRAQAR
;
A
#
# COMPACT_ATOMS: atom_id res chain seq x y z
N MET A 1 -4.63 -0.27 -33.95
CA MET A 1 -4.92 0.76 -32.91
C MET A 1 -6.22 0.55 -32.13
N LYS A 2 -7.39 0.39 -32.78
CA LYS A 2 -8.70 0.29 -32.08
C LYS A 2 -8.78 -0.84 -31.02
N GLY A 3 -8.18 -2.00 -31.28
CA GLY A 3 -8.16 -3.14 -30.34
C GLY A 3 -7.26 -2.94 -29.12
N LEU A 4 -6.15 -2.21 -29.23
CA LEU A 4 -5.24 -1.91 -28.12
C LEU A 4 -5.86 -0.84 -27.19
N ILE A 5 -6.48 0.18 -27.78
CA ILE A 5 -7.19 1.23 -27.03
C ILE A 5 -8.37 0.64 -26.26
N ARG A 6 -9.11 -0.31 -26.85
CA ARG A 6 -10.19 -1.03 -26.17
C ARG A 6 -9.67 -1.86 -25.01
N ARG A 7 -8.63 -2.69 -25.22
CA ARG A 7 -7.99 -3.49 -24.16
C ARG A 7 -7.48 -2.63 -23.01
N TRP A 8 -6.85 -1.49 -23.32
CA TRP A 8 -6.36 -0.56 -22.30
C TRP A 8 -7.49 0.09 -21.49
N ARG A 9 -8.61 0.44 -22.15
CA ARG A 9 -9.81 0.92 -21.47
C ARG A 9 -10.41 -0.13 -20.55
N ASP A 10 -10.41 -1.39 -20.97
CA ASP A 10 -10.93 -2.49 -20.17
C ASP A 10 -10.03 -2.76 -18.95
N THR A 11 -8.69 -2.71 -19.09
CA THR A 11 -7.79 -2.84 -17.94
C THR A 11 -7.92 -1.70 -16.93
N ARG A 12 -8.24 -0.49 -17.40
CA ARG A 12 -8.51 0.66 -16.50
C ARG A 12 -9.68 0.44 -15.56
N LYS A 13 -10.64 -0.45 -15.89
CA LYS A 13 -11.74 -0.81 -14.97
C LYS A 13 -11.24 -1.53 -13.72
N GLY A 14 -10.06 -2.17 -13.79
CA GLY A 14 -9.41 -2.81 -12.66
C GLY A 14 -8.64 -1.85 -11.75
N PHE A 15 -8.56 -0.56 -12.06
CA PHE A 15 -7.86 0.43 -11.23
C PHE A 15 -8.73 0.82 -10.04
N LYS A 16 -8.12 1.18 -8.89
CA LYS A 16 -8.92 1.74 -7.79
C LYS A 16 -9.37 3.15 -8.16
N PRO A 17 -10.39 3.69 -7.47
CA PRO A 17 -10.87 5.03 -7.72
C PRO A 17 -9.75 6.05 -7.57
N ARG A 18 -9.62 6.96 -8.55
CA ARG A 18 -8.58 7.99 -8.56
C ARG A 18 -8.55 8.80 -7.26
N ALA A 19 -9.71 9.05 -6.64
CA ALA A 19 -9.83 9.84 -5.42
C ALA A 19 -8.98 9.29 -4.26
N VAL A 20 -8.81 7.97 -4.18
CA VAL A 20 -8.11 7.32 -3.09
C VAL A 20 -6.78 6.70 -3.50
N GLU A 21 -6.56 6.49 -4.80
CA GLU A 21 -5.31 5.94 -5.32
C GLU A 21 -4.13 6.89 -5.13
N GLU A 22 -2.98 6.30 -4.81
CA GLU A 22 -1.69 6.99 -4.85
C GLU A 22 -1.42 7.54 -6.25
N LEU A 23 -0.88 8.75 -6.32
CA LEU A 23 -0.66 9.41 -7.62
C LEU A 23 0.37 8.65 -8.46
N ILE A 24 1.44 8.17 -7.83
CA ILE A 24 2.48 7.39 -8.51
C ILE A 24 1.89 6.08 -9.01
N ASP A 25 1.12 5.36 -8.20
CA ASP A 25 0.46 4.14 -8.68
C ASP A 25 -0.49 4.42 -9.84
N TYR A 26 -1.32 5.45 -9.73
CA TYR A 26 -2.32 5.77 -10.73
C TYR A 26 -1.70 6.11 -12.10
N TYR A 27 -0.59 6.87 -12.12
CA TYR A 27 0.04 7.35 -13.36
C TYR A 27 1.20 6.48 -13.86
N TRP A 28 1.87 5.74 -12.98
CA TRP A 28 3.06 4.95 -13.32
C TRP A 28 2.84 3.46 -13.13
N HIS A 29 2.69 3.00 -11.88
CA HIS A 29 2.74 1.56 -11.61
C HIS A 29 1.54 0.80 -12.21
N ARG A 30 0.33 1.35 -12.09
CA ARG A 30 -0.88 0.70 -12.61
C ARG A 30 -0.96 0.67 -14.13
N PRO A 31 -0.59 1.73 -14.87
CA PRO A 31 -0.49 1.64 -16.32
C PRO A 31 0.49 0.54 -16.79
N LEU A 32 1.66 0.43 -16.16
CA LEU A 32 2.62 -0.64 -16.44
C LEU A 32 2.04 -2.02 -16.10
N ALA A 33 1.44 -2.16 -14.92
CA ALA A 33 0.75 -3.38 -14.51
C ALA A 33 -0.42 -3.72 -15.43
N GLY A 34 -1.12 -2.74 -15.98
CA GLY A 34 -2.20 -2.92 -16.95
C GLY A 34 -1.71 -3.57 -18.25
N LEU A 35 -0.48 -3.28 -18.67
CA LEU A 35 0.14 -3.98 -19.81
C LEU A 35 0.36 -5.46 -19.48
N LEU A 36 0.89 -5.75 -18.29
CA LEU A 36 1.08 -7.12 -17.81
C LEU A 36 -0.27 -7.86 -17.68
N VAL A 37 -1.29 -7.22 -17.13
CA VAL A 37 -2.65 -7.76 -17.00
C VAL A 37 -3.24 -8.12 -18.35
N GLN A 38 -3.04 -7.32 -19.41
CA GLN A 38 -3.50 -7.66 -20.76
C GLN A 38 -2.89 -8.98 -21.28
N LEU A 39 -1.65 -9.29 -20.89
CA LEU A 39 -0.97 -10.52 -21.25
C LEU A 39 -1.45 -11.69 -20.37
N LEU A 40 -1.73 -11.45 -19.09
CA LEU A 40 -2.13 -12.49 -18.13
C LEU A 40 -3.61 -12.86 -18.21
N LEU A 41 -4.51 -11.93 -18.57
CA LEU A 41 -5.95 -12.18 -18.67
C LEU A 41 -6.34 -13.45 -19.45
N PRO A 42 -5.77 -13.75 -20.64
CA PRO A 42 -6.09 -14.96 -21.39
C PRO A 42 -5.43 -16.26 -20.84
N THR A 43 -4.57 -16.17 -19.83
CA THR A 43 -3.82 -17.32 -19.27
C THR A 43 -4.49 -17.87 -18.00
N PRO A 44 -4.23 -19.12 -17.59
CA PRO A 44 -4.75 -19.68 -16.34
C PRO A 44 -4.01 -19.16 -15.08
N ILE A 45 -3.02 -18.27 -15.22
CA ILE A 45 -2.21 -17.76 -14.10
C ILE A 45 -3.10 -17.03 -13.11
N THR A 46 -3.08 -17.42 -11.84
CA THR A 46 -3.92 -16.87 -10.77
C THR A 46 -3.32 -15.60 -10.15
N PRO A 47 -4.13 -14.70 -9.57
CA PRO A 47 -3.61 -13.53 -8.84
C PRO A 47 -2.58 -13.89 -7.76
N ASN A 48 -2.83 -14.94 -6.97
CA ASN A 48 -1.90 -15.37 -5.92
C ASN A 48 -0.52 -15.81 -6.46
N GLN A 49 -0.48 -16.39 -7.68
CA GLN A 49 0.80 -16.70 -8.34
C GLN A 49 1.54 -15.42 -8.75
N VAL A 50 0.82 -14.40 -9.21
CA VAL A 50 1.39 -13.09 -9.54
C VAL A 50 1.94 -12.42 -8.28
N THR A 51 1.24 -12.49 -7.14
CA THR A 51 1.72 -12.03 -5.82
C THR A 51 3.01 -12.73 -5.42
N ALA A 52 3.08 -14.06 -5.58
CA ALA A 52 4.29 -14.83 -5.26
C ALA A 52 5.50 -14.40 -6.13
N ILE A 53 5.26 -14.13 -7.42
CA ILE A 53 6.29 -13.62 -8.33
C ILE A 53 6.75 -12.22 -7.91
N SER A 54 5.84 -11.35 -7.45
CA SER A 54 6.21 -10.06 -6.86
C SER A 54 7.19 -10.24 -5.69
N GLY A 55 6.90 -11.17 -4.77
CA GLY A 55 7.78 -11.50 -3.65
C GLY A 55 9.17 -11.97 -4.09
N VAL A 56 9.25 -12.80 -5.14
CA VAL A 56 10.54 -13.23 -5.72
C VAL A 56 11.34 -12.04 -6.25
N PHE A 57 10.71 -11.14 -7.01
CA PHE A 57 11.38 -9.93 -7.49
C PHE A 57 11.89 -9.05 -6.34
N SER A 58 11.12 -8.92 -5.26
CA SER A 58 11.54 -8.21 -4.06
C SER A 58 12.78 -8.83 -3.38
N LEU A 59 12.83 -10.16 -3.27
CA LEU A 59 14.01 -10.85 -2.76
C LEU A 59 15.22 -10.63 -3.68
N LEU A 60 15.04 -10.75 -4.99
CA LEU A 60 16.08 -10.51 -5.99
C LEU A 60 16.60 -9.06 -5.94
N ALA A 61 15.75 -8.08 -5.65
CA ALA A 61 16.16 -6.69 -5.45
C ALA A 61 17.12 -6.54 -4.26
N GLY A 62 16.78 -7.17 -3.12
CA GLY A 62 17.65 -7.21 -1.93
C GLY A 62 18.99 -7.90 -2.21
N LEU A 63 18.96 -9.05 -2.89
CA LEU A 63 20.18 -9.80 -3.27
C LEU A 63 21.06 -9.00 -4.26
N ALA A 64 20.45 -8.29 -5.20
CA ALA A 64 21.18 -7.42 -6.13
C ALA A 64 21.85 -6.25 -5.40
N LEU A 65 21.26 -5.70 -4.33
CA LEU A 65 21.93 -4.70 -3.49
C LEU A 65 23.10 -5.29 -2.70
N VAL A 66 22.98 -6.53 -2.21
CA VAL A 66 24.12 -7.24 -1.59
C VAL A 66 25.23 -7.49 -2.61
N ALA A 67 24.88 -7.85 -3.85
CA ALA A 67 25.84 -7.95 -4.94
C ALA A 67 26.48 -6.59 -5.28
N ALA A 68 25.71 -5.50 -5.20
CA ALA A 68 26.22 -4.15 -5.36
C ALA A 68 27.26 -3.80 -4.30
N ALA A 69 27.01 -4.20 -3.05
CA ALA A 69 27.91 -4.00 -1.92
C ALA A 69 29.22 -4.81 -2.05
N ARG A 70 29.14 -6.03 -2.59
CA ARG A 70 30.27 -6.97 -2.61
C ARG A 70 31.13 -6.91 -3.88
N TYR A 71 30.53 -6.61 -5.03
CA TYR A 71 31.19 -6.75 -6.33
C TYR A 71 31.31 -5.42 -7.06
N HIS A 72 30.18 -4.79 -7.40
CA HIS A 72 30.16 -3.58 -8.21
C HIS A 72 28.84 -2.82 -8.04
N HIS A 73 28.89 -1.51 -7.78
CA HIS A 73 27.69 -0.69 -7.51
C HIS A 73 26.66 -0.72 -8.64
N GLY A 74 27.05 -1.01 -9.88
CA GLY A 74 26.13 -1.18 -11.02
C GLY A 74 25.01 -2.21 -10.80
N TRP A 75 25.19 -3.19 -9.89
CA TRP A 75 24.11 -4.09 -9.49
C TRP A 75 22.94 -3.38 -8.80
N ALA A 76 23.12 -2.15 -8.30
CA ALA A 76 22.04 -1.34 -7.76
C ALA A 76 21.03 -0.92 -8.86
N LEU A 77 21.44 -0.86 -10.14
CA LEU A 77 20.52 -0.70 -11.27
C LEU A 77 19.59 -1.90 -11.41
N VAL A 78 20.16 -3.11 -11.30
CA VAL A 78 19.41 -4.37 -11.32
C VAL A 78 18.46 -4.41 -10.14
N ALA A 79 18.90 -4.00 -8.95
CA ALA A 79 18.05 -3.94 -7.77
C ALA A 79 16.83 -3.01 -7.96
N GLY A 80 17.03 -1.80 -8.49
CA GLY A 80 15.91 -0.90 -8.78
C GLY A 80 14.98 -1.45 -9.85
N LEU A 81 15.49 -2.15 -10.88
CA LEU A 81 14.67 -2.83 -11.87
C LEU A 81 13.84 -3.97 -11.26
N MET A 82 14.46 -4.81 -10.42
CA MET A 82 13.75 -5.89 -9.72
C MET A 82 12.68 -5.35 -8.78
N LEU A 83 12.97 -4.27 -8.05
CA LEU A 83 11.98 -3.62 -7.18
C LEU A 83 10.82 -3.04 -8.00
N LEU A 84 11.09 -2.36 -9.12
CA LEU A 84 10.04 -1.89 -10.04
C LEU A 84 9.18 -3.05 -10.56
N CYS A 85 9.80 -4.17 -10.96
CA CYS A 85 9.07 -5.36 -11.36
C CYS A 85 8.18 -5.88 -10.22
N SER A 86 8.67 -5.94 -8.98
CA SER A 86 7.84 -6.32 -7.83
C SER A 86 6.61 -5.42 -7.72
N ILE A 87 6.78 -4.09 -7.75
CA ILE A 87 5.66 -3.14 -7.67
C ILE A 87 4.66 -3.33 -8.81
N VAL A 88 5.14 -3.59 -10.04
CA VAL A 88 4.27 -3.81 -11.20
C VAL A 88 3.48 -5.11 -11.06
N PHE A 89 4.09 -6.19 -10.58
CA PHE A 89 3.41 -7.48 -10.36
C PHE A 89 2.39 -7.39 -9.23
N ASP A 90 2.73 -6.72 -8.15
CA ASP A 90 1.83 -6.39 -7.04
C ASP A 90 0.60 -5.62 -7.53
N CYS A 91 0.82 -4.53 -8.28
CA CYS A 91 -0.27 -3.79 -8.90
C CYS A 91 -1.10 -4.62 -9.89
N ALA A 92 -0.51 -5.64 -10.53
CA ALA A 92 -1.17 -6.48 -11.52
C ALA A 92 -2.04 -7.56 -10.88
N ASP A 93 -1.64 -8.13 -9.74
CA ASP A 93 -2.43 -9.17 -9.07
C ASP A 93 -3.83 -8.66 -8.66
N GLY A 94 -3.91 -7.44 -8.12
CA GLY A 94 -5.14 -6.86 -7.65
C GLY A 94 -6.02 -6.41 -8.81
N GLN A 95 -5.40 -5.93 -9.89
CA GLN A 95 -6.11 -5.63 -11.14
C GLN A 95 -6.69 -6.91 -11.75
N LEU A 96 -5.90 -7.98 -11.80
CA LEU A 96 -6.32 -9.27 -12.34
C LEU A 96 -7.45 -9.87 -11.50
N ALA A 97 -7.35 -9.82 -10.16
CA ALA A 97 -8.38 -10.30 -9.25
C ALA A 97 -9.70 -9.55 -9.42
N ARG A 98 -9.66 -8.21 -9.53
CA ARG A 98 -10.86 -7.38 -9.77
C ARG A 98 -11.50 -7.65 -11.13
N LEU A 99 -10.70 -7.78 -12.19
CA LEU A 99 -11.21 -8.05 -13.53
C LEU A 99 -11.80 -9.46 -13.68
N ARG A 100 -11.30 -10.44 -12.91
CA ARG A 100 -11.81 -11.81 -12.90
C ARG A 100 -12.90 -12.08 -11.87
N GLY A 101 -13.17 -11.14 -10.96
CA GLY A 101 -14.05 -11.37 -9.83
C GLY A 101 -13.53 -12.46 -8.87
N SER A 102 -12.21 -12.70 -8.85
CA SER A 102 -11.58 -13.77 -8.08
C SER A 102 -10.82 -13.25 -6.84
N SER A 103 -11.24 -12.11 -6.30
CA SER A 103 -10.70 -11.55 -5.06
C SER A 103 -10.92 -12.53 -3.91
N SER A 104 -9.88 -12.81 -3.14
CA SER A 104 -9.95 -13.71 -2.00
C SER A 104 -9.28 -13.11 -0.77
N THR A 105 -9.78 -13.48 0.41
CA THR A 105 -9.17 -13.06 1.67
C THR A 105 -7.77 -13.62 1.87
N LEU A 106 -7.52 -14.87 1.48
CA LEU A 106 -6.18 -15.45 1.55
C LEU A 106 -5.21 -14.67 0.66
N GLY A 107 -5.65 -14.28 -0.55
CA GLY A 107 -4.88 -13.39 -1.43
C GLY A 107 -4.55 -12.07 -0.74
N ARG A 108 -5.53 -11.42 -0.08
CA ARG A 108 -5.29 -10.18 0.68
C ARG A 108 -4.29 -10.35 1.83
N VAL A 109 -4.33 -11.48 2.54
CA VAL A 109 -3.35 -11.75 3.60
C VAL A 109 -1.96 -11.95 3.01
N LEU A 110 -1.86 -12.67 1.89
CA LEU A 110 -0.59 -12.89 1.20
C LEU A 110 0.01 -11.58 0.66
N ASP A 111 -0.82 -10.74 0.04
CA ASP A 111 -0.52 -9.38 -0.42
C ASP A 111 0.09 -8.55 0.72
N GLY A 112 -0.60 -8.52 1.87
CA GLY A 112 -0.10 -7.83 3.06
C GLY A 112 1.21 -8.37 3.64
N PHE A 113 1.53 -9.66 3.45
CA PHE A 113 2.86 -10.18 3.81
C PHE A 113 3.92 -9.71 2.82
N MET A 114 3.60 -9.63 1.53
CA MET A 114 4.53 -9.12 0.51
C MET A 114 4.81 -7.63 0.69
N ASP A 115 3.82 -6.85 1.13
CA ASP A 115 3.99 -5.44 1.52
C ASP A 115 5.02 -5.25 2.65
N ILE A 116 5.27 -6.26 3.48
CA ILE A 116 6.31 -6.21 4.52
C ILE A 116 7.63 -6.79 4.00
N ALA A 117 7.57 -7.85 3.19
CA ALA A 117 8.75 -8.51 2.66
C ALA A 117 9.54 -7.58 1.72
N ALA A 118 8.85 -6.87 0.82
CA ALA A 118 9.48 -6.03 -0.19
C ALA A 118 10.39 -4.92 0.41
N PRO A 119 9.89 -4.05 1.31
CA PRO A 119 10.74 -3.05 1.95
C PRO A 119 11.83 -3.70 2.80
N THR A 120 11.54 -4.81 3.49
CA THR A 120 12.53 -5.48 4.35
C THR A 120 13.75 -5.94 3.55
N CYS A 121 13.54 -6.63 2.42
CA CYS A 121 14.63 -7.07 1.54
C CYS A 121 15.45 -5.89 1.03
N VAL A 122 14.79 -4.81 0.63
CA VAL A 122 15.43 -3.61 0.09
C VAL A 122 16.20 -2.85 1.17
N PHE A 123 15.62 -2.64 2.36
CA PHE A 123 16.29 -1.95 3.47
C PHE A 123 17.54 -2.68 3.92
N LEU A 124 17.48 -4.01 4.06
CA LEU A 124 18.65 -4.81 4.42
C LEU A 124 19.75 -4.74 3.34
N GLY A 125 19.36 -4.82 2.07
CA GLY A 125 20.30 -4.66 0.95
C GLY A 125 20.91 -3.26 0.88
N GLN A 126 20.11 -2.21 1.07
CA GLN A 126 20.56 -0.82 1.08
C GLN A 126 21.48 -0.54 2.28
N ALA A 127 21.17 -1.10 3.45
CA ALA A 127 22.04 -1.05 4.61
C ALA A 127 23.39 -1.72 4.33
N ALA A 128 23.39 -2.91 3.73
CA ALA A 128 24.62 -3.59 3.33
C ALA A 128 25.47 -2.76 2.35
N LEU A 129 24.84 -2.11 1.35
CA LEU A 129 25.51 -1.23 0.41
C LEU A 129 26.06 0.05 1.07
N LEU A 130 25.32 0.64 2.02
CA LEU A 130 25.82 1.79 2.79
C LEU A 130 27.05 1.40 3.64
N LEU A 131 26.98 0.25 4.32
CA LEU A 131 28.08 -0.26 5.13
C LEU A 131 29.33 -0.55 4.28
N SER A 132 29.17 -1.10 3.07
CA SER A 132 30.31 -1.41 2.19
C SER A 132 31.04 -0.17 1.68
N VAL A 133 30.39 1.00 1.67
CA VAL A 133 31.02 2.29 1.30
C VAL A 133 31.49 3.09 2.52
N GLY A 134 31.55 2.47 3.70
CA GLY A 134 32.10 3.08 4.91
C GLY A 134 31.10 3.92 5.71
N ALA A 135 29.79 3.80 5.46
CA ALA A 135 28.80 4.47 6.29
C ALA A 135 28.82 3.91 7.73
N PRO A 136 28.76 4.75 8.78
CA PRO A 136 28.89 4.26 10.15
C PRO A 136 27.70 3.37 10.56
N PRO A 137 27.94 2.15 11.09
CA PRO A 137 26.85 1.26 11.52
C PRO A 137 25.91 1.89 12.56
N LEU A 138 26.46 2.76 13.42
CA LEU A 138 25.71 3.50 14.43
C LEU A 138 24.64 4.43 13.83
N TRP A 139 24.79 4.85 12.58
CA TRP A 139 23.76 5.62 11.87
C TRP A 139 22.90 4.74 10.98
N VAL A 140 23.48 3.75 10.30
CA VAL A 140 22.76 2.91 9.33
C VAL A 140 21.60 2.17 9.99
N TRP A 141 21.84 1.50 11.11
CA TRP A 141 20.80 0.68 11.73
C TRP A 141 19.68 1.51 12.38
N PRO A 142 19.95 2.54 13.21
CA PRO A 142 18.88 3.31 13.82
C PRO A 142 18.06 4.11 12.80
N VAL A 143 18.71 4.75 11.82
CA VAL A 143 18.00 5.51 10.78
C VAL A 143 17.22 4.58 9.86
N GLY A 144 17.80 3.45 9.47
CA GLY A 144 17.11 2.44 8.66
C GLY A 144 15.88 1.87 9.37
N LEU A 145 16.02 1.52 10.65
CA LEU A 145 14.89 1.05 11.47
C LEU A 145 13.82 2.14 11.62
N PHE A 146 14.20 3.38 11.92
CA PHE A 146 13.27 4.50 12.02
C PHE A 146 12.53 4.75 10.70
N THR A 147 13.24 4.66 9.57
CA THR A 147 12.66 4.78 8.23
C THR A 147 11.66 3.67 7.94
N ALA A 148 12.02 2.41 8.24
CA ALA A 148 11.14 1.27 8.05
C ALA A 148 9.86 1.36 8.90
N LEU A 149 10.00 1.74 10.18
CA LEU A 149 8.85 1.97 11.07
C LEU A 149 7.98 3.13 10.59
N SER A 150 8.58 4.20 10.08
CA SER A 150 7.86 5.34 9.50
C SER A 150 7.07 4.92 8.26
N LEU A 151 7.67 4.12 7.36
CA LEU A 151 6.98 3.58 6.19
C LEU A 151 5.79 2.70 6.60
N VAL A 152 5.99 1.78 7.55
CA VAL A 152 4.89 0.94 8.06
C VAL A 152 3.78 1.82 8.64
N TRP A 153 4.12 2.84 9.42
CA TRP A 153 3.16 3.80 9.97
C TRP A 153 2.40 4.55 8.88
N HIS A 154 3.09 5.07 7.86
CA HIS A 154 2.51 5.78 6.73
C HIS A 154 1.55 4.91 5.92
N ALA A 155 2.00 3.71 5.54
CA ALA A 155 1.19 2.76 4.79
C ALA A 155 -0.06 2.34 5.59
N SER A 156 0.08 2.17 6.91
CA SER A 156 -1.03 1.88 7.81
C SER A 156 -2.05 3.02 7.88
N ALA A 157 -1.58 4.26 8.07
CA ALA A 157 -2.43 5.44 8.12
C ALA A 157 -3.16 5.64 6.79
N TYR A 158 -2.47 5.45 5.67
CA TYR A 158 -3.07 5.48 4.35
C TYR A 158 -4.12 4.39 4.16
N ASP A 159 -3.84 3.13 4.51
CA ASP A 159 -4.79 2.03 4.34
C ASP A 159 -6.08 2.25 5.13
N VAL A 160 -5.96 2.60 6.42
CA VAL A 160 -7.12 2.88 7.28
C VAL A 160 -7.91 4.08 6.76
N GLY A 161 -7.23 5.18 6.43
CA GLY A 161 -7.90 6.38 5.95
C GLY A 161 -8.57 6.21 4.59
N LYS A 162 -7.93 5.48 3.67
CA LYS A 162 -8.49 5.07 2.37
C LYS A 162 -9.76 4.25 2.55
N ASN A 163 -9.70 3.23 3.40
CA ASN A 163 -10.82 2.31 3.63
C ASN A 163 -12.01 3.04 4.27
N LEU A 164 -11.76 3.91 5.25
CA LEU A 164 -12.78 4.77 5.85
C LEU A 164 -13.37 5.75 4.83
N TYR A 165 -12.53 6.38 4.00
CA TYR A 165 -12.99 7.30 2.98
C TYR A 165 -13.87 6.61 1.94
N LEU A 166 -13.49 5.41 1.48
CA LEU A 166 -14.30 4.61 0.55
C LEU A 166 -15.65 4.26 1.18
N HIS A 167 -15.68 3.86 2.44
CA HIS A 167 -16.92 3.54 3.14
C HIS A 167 -17.89 4.73 3.20
N CYS A 168 -17.38 5.91 3.54
CA CYS A 168 -18.20 7.11 3.63
C CYS A 168 -18.51 7.74 2.27
N SER A 169 -17.80 7.41 1.20
CA SER A 169 -18.01 8.04 -0.14
C SER A 169 -18.74 7.14 -1.13
N ARG A 170 -18.83 5.83 -0.89
CA ARG A 170 -19.37 4.86 -1.84
C ARG A 170 -20.41 3.93 -1.21
N PRO A 171 -21.66 3.91 -1.71
CA PRO A 171 -22.72 3.07 -1.15
C PRO A 171 -22.50 1.58 -1.45
N ASP A 172 -21.85 1.26 -2.57
CA ASP A 172 -21.42 -0.09 -2.95
C ASP A 172 -20.26 -0.61 -2.09
N PHE A 173 -19.57 0.28 -1.37
CA PHE A 173 -18.44 -0.08 -0.51
C PHE A 173 -18.90 -0.24 0.94
N SER A 174 -19.23 -1.46 1.32
CA SER A 174 -19.52 -1.77 2.72
C SER A 174 -18.22 -1.96 3.52
N LEU A 175 -18.22 -1.51 4.78
CA LEU A 175 -17.21 -1.88 5.79
C LEU A 175 -17.23 -3.40 6.12
N GLY A 176 -18.07 -4.17 5.43
CA GLY A 176 -18.29 -5.60 5.55
C GLY A 176 -17.81 -6.38 4.32
N GLY A 177 -16.56 -6.16 3.92
CA GLY A 177 -15.87 -6.95 2.90
C GLY A 177 -14.40 -6.59 2.73
N ASP A 178 -14.06 -5.29 2.72
CA ASP A 178 -12.80 -4.83 2.10
C ASP A 178 -12.02 -3.78 2.91
N THR A 179 -12.20 -3.73 4.22
CA THR A 179 -11.77 -2.59 5.06
C THR A 179 -10.71 -2.92 6.10
N LEU A 180 -9.98 -4.04 5.92
CA LEU A 180 -9.48 -4.92 6.97
C LEU A 180 -10.58 -5.90 7.30
N LEU A 181 -10.30 -7.18 7.07
CA LEU A 181 -11.16 -8.25 7.57
C LEU A 181 -11.41 -7.93 9.04
N SER A 182 -12.65 -7.65 9.44
CA SER A 182 -12.94 -7.42 10.85
C SER A 182 -12.34 -8.58 11.64
N VAL A 183 -11.78 -8.35 12.82
CA VAL A 183 -11.20 -9.44 13.62
C VAL A 183 -12.19 -10.60 13.77
N ALA A 184 -13.49 -10.31 13.80
CA ALA A 184 -14.56 -11.30 13.75
C ALA A 184 -14.56 -12.12 12.45
N HIS A 185 -14.56 -11.46 11.29
CA HIS A 185 -14.52 -12.14 10.00
C HIS A 185 -13.23 -12.95 9.78
N MET A 186 -12.07 -12.46 10.25
CA MET A 186 -10.82 -13.24 10.23
C MET A 186 -10.90 -14.49 11.10
N LYS A 187 -11.55 -14.41 12.26
CA LYS A 187 -11.77 -15.57 13.13
C LYS A 187 -12.68 -16.60 12.45
N GLU A 188 -13.78 -16.17 11.85
CA GLU A 188 -14.71 -17.04 11.10
C GLU A 188 -13.97 -17.74 9.96
N MET A 189 -13.19 -16.98 9.20
CA MET A 189 -12.39 -17.52 8.11
C MET A 189 -11.32 -18.49 8.57
N ARG A 190 -10.58 -18.15 9.64
CA ARG A 190 -9.60 -19.06 10.24
C ARG A 190 -10.26 -20.37 10.65
N ALA A 191 -11.48 -20.33 11.20
CA ALA A 191 -12.24 -21.51 11.55
C ALA A 191 -12.60 -22.34 10.32
N LYS A 192 -13.04 -21.70 9.22
CA LYS A 192 -13.29 -22.38 7.93
C LYS A 192 -12.03 -23.05 7.37
N GLU A 193 -10.90 -22.36 7.40
CA GLU A 193 -9.62 -22.90 6.93
C GLU A 193 -9.14 -24.10 7.77
N LEU A 194 -9.29 -24.03 9.09
CA LEU A 194 -9.00 -25.15 9.99
C LEU A 194 -9.92 -26.35 9.73
N ALA A 195 -11.22 -26.10 9.55
CA ALA A 195 -12.20 -27.14 9.23
C ALA A 195 -11.90 -27.82 7.88
N ALA A 196 -11.37 -27.08 6.91
CA ALA A 196 -10.91 -27.59 5.62
C ALA A 196 -9.53 -28.27 5.67
N GLY A 197 -8.92 -28.42 6.85
CA GLY A 197 -7.60 -29.01 7.03
C GLY A 197 -6.42 -28.13 6.56
N ARG A 198 -6.67 -26.90 6.11
CA ARG A 198 -5.66 -25.97 5.58
C ARG A 198 -4.97 -25.20 6.71
N ARG A 199 -4.19 -25.94 7.50
CA ARG A 199 -3.51 -25.42 8.71
C ARG A 199 -2.58 -24.23 8.43
N PHE A 200 -1.89 -24.23 7.28
CA PHE A 200 -1.01 -23.12 6.91
C PHE A 200 -1.78 -21.81 6.65
N ALA A 201 -2.90 -21.87 5.92
CA ALA A 201 -3.76 -20.71 5.70
C ALA A 201 -4.31 -20.16 7.02
N ALA A 202 -4.71 -21.04 7.94
CA ALA A 202 -5.14 -20.66 9.28
C ALA A 202 -4.03 -20.00 10.11
N LEU A 203 -2.78 -20.46 9.98
CA LEU A 203 -1.62 -19.85 10.61
C LEU A 203 -1.39 -18.44 10.07
N LEU A 204 -1.39 -18.26 8.74
CA LEU A 204 -1.23 -16.95 8.10
C LEU A 204 -2.29 -15.95 8.59
N LEU A 205 -3.56 -16.37 8.65
CA LEU A 205 -4.64 -15.55 9.21
C LEU A 205 -4.41 -15.20 10.69
N THR A 206 -3.82 -16.10 11.47
CA THR A 206 -3.50 -15.86 12.88
C THR A 206 -2.42 -14.80 13.05
N VAL A 207 -1.33 -14.93 12.31
CA VAL A 207 -0.22 -13.97 12.32
C VAL A 207 -0.70 -12.61 11.83
N TRP A 208 -1.47 -12.58 10.74
CA TRP A 208 -2.05 -11.35 10.20
C TRP A 208 -3.01 -10.66 11.20
N MET A 209 -3.86 -11.41 11.90
CA MET A 209 -4.71 -10.87 12.97
C MET A 209 -3.90 -10.28 14.12
N ALA A 210 -2.80 -10.94 14.50
CA ALA A 210 -1.94 -10.48 15.58
C ALA A 210 -1.25 -9.15 15.21
N TRP A 211 -0.90 -8.98 13.94
CA TRP A 211 -0.31 -7.76 13.39
C TRP A 211 -1.30 -6.60 13.23
N THR A 212 -2.47 -6.86 12.65
CA THR A 212 -3.46 -5.82 12.30
C THR A 212 -4.21 -5.26 13.52
N LYS A 213 -4.33 -6.03 14.62
CA LYS A 213 -5.02 -5.57 15.84
C LYS A 213 -4.34 -4.38 16.53
N PRO A 214 -3.05 -4.44 16.90
CA PRO A 214 -2.36 -3.29 17.48
C PRO A 214 -2.35 -2.09 16.55
N GLN A 215 -2.11 -2.32 15.26
CA GLN A 215 -2.13 -1.31 14.21
C GLN A 215 -3.47 -0.56 14.19
N MET A 216 -4.58 -1.29 14.16
CA MET A 216 -5.91 -0.68 14.19
C MET A 216 -6.21 0.08 15.48
N LYS A 217 -5.78 -0.45 16.61
CA LYS A 217 -5.91 0.23 17.90
C LYS A 217 -5.14 1.54 17.92
N ALA A 218 -3.93 1.58 17.34
CA ALA A 218 -3.09 2.77 17.23
C ALA A 218 -3.66 3.80 16.24
N MET A 219 -4.33 3.35 15.18
CA MET A 219 -4.95 4.22 14.17
C MET A 219 -6.30 4.79 14.60
N ARG A 220 -7.05 4.11 15.47
CA ARG A 220 -8.40 4.55 15.90
C ARG A 220 -8.48 6.00 16.40
N PRO A 221 -7.56 6.52 17.24
CA PRO A 221 -7.57 7.92 17.65
C PRO A 221 -7.36 8.90 16.47
N TRP A 222 -6.64 8.47 15.44
CA TRP A 222 -6.32 9.27 14.27
C TRP A 222 -7.46 9.34 13.27
N PHE A 223 -8.38 8.37 13.26
CA PHE A 223 -9.45 8.31 12.28
C PHE A 223 -10.85 8.60 12.83
N GLY A 224 -10.99 8.76 14.17
CA GLY A 224 -12.21 9.21 14.86
C GLY A 224 -13.31 8.14 14.92
N PRO A 225 -14.39 8.35 15.71
CA PRO A 225 -15.56 7.48 15.64
C PRO A 225 -16.25 7.63 14.27
N GLU A 226 -16.56 6.51 13.62
CA GLU A 226 -17.20 6.48 12.31
C GLU A 226 -18.59 7.14 12.37
N ARG A 227 -18.76 8.25 11.63
CA ARG A 227 -20.08 8.78 11.31
C ARG A 227 -20.37 8.45 9.85
N THR A 228 -21.24 7.49 9.65
CA THR A 228 -21.59 6.97 8.33
C THR A 228 -22.67 7.82 7.68
N PRO A 229 -22.40 8.39 6.49
CA PRO A 229 -23.43 9.00 5.65
C PRO A 229 -24.54 8.01 5.32
N GLN A 230 -25.79 8.45 5.36
CA GLN A 230 -26.98 7.62 5.11
C GLN A 230 -27.45 7.68 3.66
N ASP A 231 -27.35 8.85 3.03
CA ASP A 231 -27.77 9.12 1.66
C ASP A 231 -26.65 9.73 0.82
N ASP A 232 -26.93 9.97 -0.47
CA ASP A 232 -25.94 10.47 -1.43
C ASP A 232 -25.52 11.93 -1.16
N ASP A 233 -26.39 12.75 -0.57
CA ASP A 233 -26.10 14.14 -0.24
C ASP A 233 -25.13 14.22 0.96
N GLU A 234 -25.35 13.41 1.99
CA GLU A 234 -24.43 13.26 3.11
C GLU A 234 -23.05 12.74 2.65
N ARG A 235 -23.01 11.84 1.66
CA ARG A 235 -21.76 11.34 1.06
C ARG A 235 -21.04 12.45 0.30
N ALA A 236 -21.76 13.27 -0.46
CA ALA A 236 -21.19 14.41 -1.18
C ALA A 236 -20.59 15.43 -0.18
N LEU A 237 -21.29 15.72 0.91
CA LEU A 237 -20.78 16.56 2.01
C LEU A 237 -19.51 15.97 2.62
N TYR A 238 -19.47 14.66 2.87
CA TYR A 238 -18.26 14.00 3.37
C TYR A 238 -17.08 14.15 2.39
N VAL A 239 -17.30 13.90 1.11
CA VAL A 239 -16.28 14.04 0.05
C VAL A 239 -15.76 15.47 -0.02
N GLN A 240 -16.61 16.48 0.09
CA GLN A 240 -16.23 17.90 0.09
C GLN A 240 -15.28 18.24 1.25
N HIS A 241 -15.54 17.72 2.44
CA HIS A 241 -14.77 18.05 3.65
C HIS A 241 -13.50 17.20 3.80
N MET A 242 -13.55 15.92 3.40
CA MET A 242 -12.47 14.95 3.62
C MET A 242 -11.64 14.66 2.37
N GLY A 243 -12.11 15.03 1.17
CA GLY A 243 -11.44 14.69 -0.10
C GLY A 243 -10.01 15.22 -0.21
N ALA A 244 -9.77 16.47 0.20
CA ALA A 244 -8.42 17.03 0.22
C ALA A 244 -7.49 16.29 1.19
N GLN A 245 -8.00 15.87 2.35
CA GLN A 245 -7.20 15.09 3.31
C GLN A 245 -6.85 13.72 2.73
N MET A 246 -7.82 13.04 2.11
CA MET A 246 -7.60 11.76 1.45
C MET A 246 -6.56 11.86 0.33
N ARG A 247 -6.59 12.94 -0.47
CA ARG A 247 -5.57 13.19 -1.49
C ARG A 247 -4.18 13.34 -0.89
N TRP A 248 -4.02 14.11 0.17
CA TRP A 248 -2.72 14.25 0.84
C TRP A 248 -2.27 12.95 1.49
N LEU A 249 -3.20 12.19 2.06
CA LEU A 249 -2.93 10.87 2.64
C LEU A 249 -2.42 9.87 1.58
N SER A 250 -2.84 10.01 0.32
CA SER A 250 -2.36 9.16 -0.79
C SER A 250 -0.86 9.29 -1.10
N TRP A 251 -0.18 10.34 -0.60
CA TRP A 251 1.29 10.45 -0.68
C TRP A 251 2.01 9.59 0.36
N LEU A 252 1.31 9.21 1.43
CA LEU A 252 1.83 8.32 2.48
C LEU A 252 1.60 6.85 2.15
N GLY A 253 1.06 6.54 0.99
CA GLY A 253 0.82 5.18 0.57
C GLY A 253 2.11 4.43 0.23
N PHE A 254 1.97 3.12 0.10
CA PHE A 254 3.07 2.17 -0.04
C PHE A 254 3.82 2.33 -1.37
N GLY A 255 3.09 2.57 -2.47
CA GLY A 255 3.66 2.74 -3.80
C GLY A 255 4.61 3.94 -3.90
N THR A 256 4.28 5.04 -3.22
CA THR A 256 5.13 6.24 -3.15
C THR A 256 6.47 5.95 -2.47
N HIS A 257 6.46 5.19 -1.38
CA HIS A 257 7.68 4.82 -0.67
C HIS A 257 8.54 3.88 -1.51
N LEU A 258 7.94 2.84 -2.09
CA LEU A 258 8.68 1.91 -2.95
C LEU A 258 9.26 2.60 -4.18
N PHE A 259 8.57 3.60 -4.74
CA PHE A 259 9.12 4.42 -5.81
C PHE A 259 10.36 5.21 -5.38
N LEU A 260 10.33 5.85 -4.21
CA LEU A 260 11.51 6.53 -3.65
C LEU A 260 12.68 5.56 -3.42
N LEU A 261 12.40 4.36 -2.91
CA LEU A 261 13.42 3.33 -2.72
C LEU A 261 13.98 2.82 -4.05
N THR A 262 13.14 2.67 -5.09
CA THR A 262 13.58 2.32 -6.45
C THR A 262 14.51 3.38 -7.02
N LEU A 263 14.16 4.66 -6.92
CA LEU A 263 15.03 5.76 -7.35
C LEU A 263 16.36 5.75 -6.59
N ALA A 264 16.31 5.51 -5.27
CA ALA A 264 17.51 5.40 -4.45
C ALA A 264 18.43 4.27 -4.93
N CYS A 265 17.88 3.09 -5.25
CA CYS A 265 18.64 1.98 -5.83
C CYS A 265 19.31 2.38 -7.15
N TRP A 266 18.60 3.03 -8.06
CA TRP A 266 19.19 3.45 -9.32
C TRP A 266 20.31 4.46 -9.15
N PHE A 267 20.09 5.51 -8.36
CA PHE A 267 21.12 6.53 -8.12
C PHE A 267 22.31 5.99 -7.30
N ALA A 268 22.09 4.97 -6.47
CA ALA A 268 23.13 4.30 -5.70
C ALA A 268 24.19 3.63 -6.59
N ALA A 269 23.88 3.32 -7.85
CA ALA A 269 24.86 2.79 -8.79
C ALA A 269 26.05 3.75 -9.04
N TRP A 270 25.81 5.05 -8.93
CA TRP A 270 26.85 6.09 -9.07
C TRP A 270 27.25 6.70 -7.73
N LYS A 271 26.28 6.93 -6.84
CA LYS A 271 26.51 7.52 -5.52
C LYS A 271 25.71 6.76 -4.45
N PRO A 272 26.28 5.69 -3.86
CA PRO A 272 25.61 4.86 -2.85
C PRO A 272 25.01 5.65 -1.68
N ASN A 273 25.66 6.75 -1.27
CA ASN A 273 25.17 7.63 -0.22
C ASN A 273 23.82 8.30 -0.52
N LEU A 274 23.32 8.29 -1.76
CA LEU A 274 21.98 8.81 -2.08
C LEU A 274 20.85 7.95 -1.49
N ILE A 275 21.14 6.75 -0.99
CA ILE A 275 20.20 5.97 -0.17
C ILE A 275 19.75 6.78 1.06
N TRP A 276 20.67 7.52 1.68
CA TRP A 276 20.34 8.39 2.82
C TRP A 276 19.27 9.41 2.49
N LEU A 277 19.29 9.97 1.28
CA LEU A 277 18.30 10.96 0.87
C LEU A 277 16.89 10.37 0.87
N ALA A 278 16.72 9.17 0.31
CA ALA A 278 15.42 8.51 0.32
C ALA A 278 14.97 8.13 1.74
N TRP A 279 15.88 7.64 2.57
CA TRP A 279 15.58 7.33 3.97
C TRP A 279 15.18 8.57 4.76
N LEU A 280 15.87 9.69 4.57
CA LEU A 280 15.55 10.97 5.21
C LEU A 280 14.25 11.57 4.68
N LEU A 281 13.94 11.46 3.38
CA LEU A 281 12.66 11.89 2.82
C LEU A 281 11.49 11.11 3.42
N ILE A 282 11.64 9.80 3.58
CA ILE A 282 10.62 8.96 4.24
C ILE A 282 10.54 9.30 5.74
N SER A 283 11.67 9.47 6.41
CA SER A 283 11.72 9.66 7.87
C SER A 283 11.37 11.07 8.36
N LEU A 284 11.56 12.11 7.54
CA LEU A 284 11.38 13.50 7.97
C LEU A 284 10.16 14.16 7.33
N PRO A 285 10.17 14.60 6.05
CA PRO A 285 9.04 15.35 5.50
C PRO A 285 7.76 14.51 5.43
N MET A 286 7.82 13.20 5.19
CA MET A 286 6.61 12.37 5.18
C MET A 286 6.01 12.19 6.57
N ASN A 287 6.83 12.08 7.62
CA ASN A 287 6.35 12.09 9.01
C ASN A 287 5.73 13.45 9.39
N VAL A 288 6.30 14.56 8.90
CA VAL A 288 5.70 15.90 9.07
C VAL A 288 4.34 15.98 8.39
N VAL A 289 4.22 15.48 7.17
CA VAL A 289 2.92 15.40 6.45
C VAL A 289 1.93 14.52 7.22
N ALA A 290 2.36 13.36 7.72
CA ALA A 290 1.52 12.48 8.52
C ALA A 290 0.99 13.18 9.78
N ALA A 291 1.86 13.86 10.53
CA ALA A 291 1.48 14.62 11.71
C ALA A 291 0.53 15.79 11.37
N ALA A 292 0.80 16.53 10.29
CA ALA A 292 -0.06 17.62 9.84
C ALA A 292 -1.47 17.12 9.45
N LEU A 293 -1.57 15.96 8.81
CA LEU A 293 -2.86 15.34 8.46
C LEU A 293 -3.62 14.86 9.69
N ALA A 294 -2.91 14.35 10.71
CA ALA A 294 -3.50 13.94 11.99
C ALA A 294 -4.11 15.14 12.72
N ILE A 295 -3.32 16.19 12.91
CA ILE A 295 -3.71 17.42 13.60
C ILE A 295 -4.85 18.11 12.84
N GLY A 296 -4.76 18.16 11.51
CA GLY A 296 -5.74 18.80 10.64
C GLY A 296 -7.07 18.06 10.53
N ARG A 297 -7.16 16.79 10.97
CA ARG A 297 -8.38 15.99 10.83
C ARG A 297 -9.50 16.45 11.75
N GLY A 298 -9.22 16.66 13.03
CA GLY A 298 -10.25 17.03 14.03
C GLY A 298 -11.06 18.27 13.64
N PRO A 299 -10.43 19.38 13.21
CA PRO A 299 -11.14 20.55 12.69
C PRO A 299 -12.01 20.25 11.45
N ARG A 300 -11.54 19.39 10.52
CA ARG A 300 -12.32 19.00 9.33
C ARG A 300 -13.53 18.15 9.70
N GLU A 301 -13.35 17.22 10.65
CA GLU A 301 -14.43 16.39 11.15
C GLU A 301 -15.51 17.22 11.85
N ARG A 302 -15.12 18.21 12.67
CA ARG A 302 -16.08 19.13 13.28
C ARG A 302 -16.88 19.93 12.24
N ARG A 303 -16.23 20.40 11.17
CA ARG A 303 -16.91 21.10 10.07
C ARG A 303 -17.89 20.19 9.33
N PHE A 304 -17.47 18.96 9.02
CA PHE A 304 -18.33 17.95 8.42
C PHE A 304 -19.55 17.66 9.31
N VAL A 305 -19.34 17.46 10.62
CA VAL A 305 -20.42 17.21 11.58
C VAL A 305 -21.41 18.37 11.65
N ALA A 306 -20.92 19.61 11.65
CA ALA A 306 -21.78 20.79 11.65
C ALA A 306 -22.61 20.87 10.37
N ALA A 307 -22.00 20.65 9.19
CA ALA A 307 -22.70 20.62 7.91
C ALA A 307 -23.74 19.49 7.85
N LEU A 308 -23.40 18.31 8.36
CA LEU A 308 -24.30 17.16 8.43
C LEU A 308 -25.52 17.44 9.31
N ALA A 309 -25.31 18.07 10.47
CA ALA A 309 -26.40 18.45 11.36
C ALA A 309 -27.34 19.48 10.72
N GLN A 310 -26.78 20.45 9.99
CA GLN A 310 -27.56 21.44 9.24
C GLN A 310 -28.39 20.79 8.13
N HIS A 311 -27.78 19.90 7.34
CA HIS A 311 -28.46 19.18 6.26
C HIS A 311 -29.64 18.35 6.80
N ARG A 312 -29.42 17.57 7.87
CA ARG A 312 -30.47 16.78 8.52
C ARG A 312 -31.59 17.62 9.15
N ALA A 313 -31.29 18.85 9.58
CA ALA A 313 -32.29 19.76 10.11
C ALA A 313 -33.17 20.37 9.00
N GLN A 314 -32.64 20.53 7.79
CA GLN A 314 -33.39 21.01 6.62
C GLN A 314 -34.26 19.93 5.97
N ALA A 315 -33.92 18.66 6.17
CA ALA A 315 -34.65 17.51 5.65
C ALA A 315 -35.83 17.05 6.55
N ARG A 316 -36.05 17.70 7.70
CA ARG A 316 -37.16 17.47 8.64
C ARG A 316 -38.22 18.55 8.49
#